data_AF-A0A966VEE6-F1
#
_entry.id   AF-A0A966VEE6-F1
#
_cell.length_a   1.000
_cell.length_b   1.000
_cell.length_c   1.000
_cell.angle_alpha   90.00
_cell.angle_beta   90.00
_cell.angle_gamma   90.00
#
_symmetry.space_group_name_H-M   'P 1'
#
loop_
_entity.id
_entity.type
_entity.pdbx_description
1 polymer ?
#
loop_
_entity_poly.entity_id
_entity_poly.type
_entity_poly.pdbx_seq_one_letter_code
_entity_poly.pdbx_strand_id
1 'polypeptide(L)'
;MGKKFWEAATGLDGCHSLRIYTGGRSPQEFTAALTRRAPDVAAALDISSSKALKENALAVFEQTFQVTGILTLLAAILGGIALVVQIAQATANRRLEWLALRRLGTSWQGMARLVAADVFLSIAAGLVMGNLCGWLLGWLLVDIINRQAFGWTILMGGPQSAAKITAFSVFYGSILWGCGIMIGWWTMRPGARWNVRRE
;
A
#
# COMPACT_ATOMS: atom_id res chain seq x y z
N MET A 1 -14.33 47.91 -7.20
CA MET A 1 -15.38 46.86 -7.11
C MET A 1 -15.79 46.73 -5.65
N GLY A 2 -17.02 47.13 -5.31
CA GLY A 2 -17.47 47.27 -3.91
C GLY A 2 -18.19 46.03 -3.37
N LYS A 3 -18.23 45.86 -2.05
CA LYS A 3 -18.89 44.75 -1.31
C LYS A 3 -20.26 44.36 -1.88
N LYS A 4 -21.11 45.35 -2.20
CA LYS A 4 -22.45 45.15 -2.76
C LYS A 4 -22.49 44.35 -4.07
N PHE A 5 -21.43 44.38 -4.87
CA PHE A 5 -21.34 43.60 -6.11
C PHE A 5 -21.10 42.11 -5.81
N TRP A 6 -20.26 41.80 -4.83
CA TRP A 6 -19.99 40.42 -4.42
C TRP A 6 -21.17 39.81 -3.66
N GLU A 7 -21.83 40.59 -2.81
CA GLU A 7 -23.08 40.23 -2.12
C GLU A 7 -24.17 39.84 -3.13
N ALA A 8 -24.42 40.68 -4.14
CA ALA A 8 -25.41 40.40 -5.20
C ALA A 8 -25.03 39.26 -6.15
N ALA A 9 -23.74 39.04 -6.43
CA ALA A 9 -23.27 38.02 -7.37
C ALA A 9 -23.15 36.62 -6.75
N THR A 10 -22.92 36.54 -5.43
CA THR A 10 -22.73 35.25 -4.73
C THR A 10 -23.91 34.88 -3.83
N GLY A 11 -24.81 35.82 -3.51
CA GLY A 11 -25.92 35.61 -2.58
C GLY A 11 -25.48 35.35 -1.13
N LEU A 12 -24.20 35.59 -0.83
CA LEU A 12 -23.60 35.36 0.48
C LEU A 12 -23.60 36.68 1.27
N ASP A 13 -24.71 36.93 1.97
CA ASP A 13 -24.81 38.02 2.94
C ASP A 13 -24.56 37.51 4.36
N GLY A 14 -23.54 38.06 5.04
CA GLY A 14 -23.32 37.88 6.48
C GLY A 14 -22.22 36.89 6.88
N CYS A 15 -22.27 36.44 8.14
CA CYS A 15 -21.27 35.54 8.74
C CYS A 15 -21.74 34.09 8.61
N HIS A 16 -21.17 33.35 7.66
CA HIS A 16 -21.60 31.96 7.35
C HIS A 16 -20.94 30.89 8.23
N SER A 17 -19.84 31.22 8.92
CA SER A 17 -19.20 30.30 9.85
C SER A 17 -18.59 31.07 11.02
N LEU A 18 -18.79 30.56 12.23
CA LEU A 18 -18.26 31.12 13.46
C LEU A 18 -17.54 30.01 14.22
N ARG A 19 -16.25 30.22 14.52
CA ARG A 19 -15.44 29.28 15.30
C ARG A 19 -15.29 29.79 16.72
N ILE A 20 -15.68 28.97 17.69
CA ILE A 20 -15.60 29.29 19.11
C ILE A 20 -14.66 28.30 19.79
N TYR A 21 -13.67 28.81 20.49
CA TYR A 21 -12.74 28.01 21.27
C TYR A 21 -13.26 27.92 22.71
N THR A 22 -13.89 26.79 23.04
CA THR A 22 -14.30 26.48 24.40
C THR A 22 -13.05 26.00 25.14
N GLY A 23 -12.51 26.79 26.08
CA GLY A 23 -11.29 26.49 26.82
C GLY A 23 -11.38 25.24 27.72
N GLY A 24 -11.52 24.05 27.12
CA GLY A 24 -11.64 22.75 27.78
C GLY A 24 -13.07 22.22 27.97
N ARG A 25 -14.13 23.00 27.75
CA ARG A 25 -15.52 22.50 27.85
C ARG A 25 -15.91 21.64 26.66
N SER A 26 -16.66 20.56 26.92
CA SER A 26 -17.05 19.64 25.86
C SER A 26 -17.99 20.34 24.86
N PRO A 27 -17.89 20.02 23.55
CA PRO A 27 -18.77 20.61 22.54
C PRO A 27 -20.25 20.36 22.83
N GLN A 28 -20.56 19.20 23.42
CA GLN A 28 -21.93 18.81 23.79
C GLN A 28 -22.48 19.65 24.95
N GLU A 29 -21.65 19.97 25.95
CA GLU A 29 -22.02 20.90 27.02
C GLU A 29 -22.26 22.31 26.49
N PHE A 30 -21.46 22.75 25.51
CA PHE A 30 -21.63 24.05 24.88
C PHE A 30 -22.92 24.11 24.07
N THR A 31 -23.19 23.11 23.23
CA THR A 31 -24.45 23.00 22.48
C THR A 31 -25.64 22.95 23.43
N ALA A 32 -25.60 22.14 24.50
CA ALA A 32 -26.67 22.06 25.49
C ALA A 32 -26.90 23.38 26.23
N ALA A 33 -25.83 24.11 26.57
CA ALA A 33 -25.93 25.43 27.20
C ALA A 33 -26.51 26.48 26.25
N LEU A 34 -26.18 26.42 24.95
CA LEU A 34 -26.73 27.27 23.90
C LEU A 34 -28.22 27.00 23.69
N THR A 35 -28.62 25.73 23.54
CA THR A 35 -30.03 25.35 23.38
C THR A 35 -30.88 25.81 24.56
N ARG A 36 -30.34 25.77 25.79
CA ARG A 36 -31.05 26.26 26.98
C ARG A 36 -31.20 27.79 27.03
N ARG A 37 -30.27 28.54 26.46
CA ARG A 37 -30.21 30.01 26.61
C ARG A 37 -30.76 30.77 25.41
N ALA A 38 -30.73 30.16 24.22
CA ALA A 38 -31.24 30.72 22.97
C ALA A 38 -31.70 29.58 22.02
N PRO A 39 -32.88 28.99 22.24
CA PRO A 39 -33.37 27.85 21.46
C PRO A 39 -33.56 28.18 19.97
N ASP A 40 -34.05 29.39 19.64
CA ASP A 40 -34.30 29.82 18.26
C ASP A 40 -33.00 29.93 17.44
N VAL A 41 -31.92 30.38 18.09
CA VAL A 41 -30.59 30.51 17.47
C VAL A 41 -29.92 29.13 17.35
N ALA A 42 -30.09 28.26 18.34
CA ALA A 42 -29.55 26.90 18.29
C ALA A 42 -30.23 26.04 17.22
N ALA A 43 -31.51 26.25 16.92
CA ALA A 43 -32.23 25.55 15.86
C ALA A 43 -31.84 26.02 14.45
N ALA A 44 -31.38 27.26 14.30
CA ALA A 44 -30.96 27.84 13.02
C ALA A 44 -29.48 27.55 12.66
N LEU A 45 -28.70 26.96 13.59
CA LEU A 45 -27.26 26.73 13.43
C LEU A 45 -26.92 25.25 13.40
N ASP A 46 -26.13 24.83 12.40
CA ASP A 46 -25.49 23.51 12.43
C ASP A 46 -24.22 23.57 13.28
N ILE A 47 -24.32 23.09 14.53
CA ILE A 47 -23.22 23.11 15.50
C ILE A 47 -22.44 21.80 15.41
N SER A 48 -21.39 21.82 14.61
CA SER A 48 -20.45 20.71 14.49
C SER A 48 -19.19 20.91 15.33
N SER A 49 -18.81 19.91 16.13
CA SER A 49 -17.54 19.96 16.86
C SER A 49 -16.35 19.83 15.90
N SER A 50 -15.24 20.52 16.17
CA SER A 50 -14.03 20.40 15.33
C SER A 50 -13.47 18.97 15.30
N LYS A 51 -13.70 18.20 16.36
CA LYS A 51 -13.33 16.78 16.43
C LYS A 51 -14.20 15.94 15.48
N ALA A 52 -15.53 16.08 15.55
CA ALA A 52 -16.47 15.38 14.68
C ALA A 52 -16.27 15.75 13.20
N LEU A 53 -16.01 17.03 12.91
CA LEU A 53 -15.72 17.48 11.54
C LEU A 53 -14.42 16.85 11.00
N LYS A 54 -13.37 16.79 11.84
CA LYS A 54 -12.11 16.11 11.48
C LYS A 54 -12.32 14.61 11.28
N GLU A 55 -13.05 13.94 12.15
CA GLU A 55 -13.34 12.51 12.07
C GLU A 55 -14.15 12.18 10.80
N ASN A 56 -15.18 12.96 10.48
CA ASN A 56 -15.97 12.79 9.27
C ASN A 56 -15.14 13.01 8.01
N ALA A 57 -14.32 14.06 7.97
CA ALA A 57 -13.40 14.30 6.86
C ALA A 57 -12.43 13.12 6.69
N LEU A 58 -11.81 12.66 7.79
CA LEU A 58 -10.89 11.51 7.75
C LEU A 58 -11.58 10.22 7.32
N ALA A 59 -12.85 9.98 7.69
CA ALA A 59 -13.59 8.80 7.27
C ALA A 59 -13.80 8.77 5.74
N VAL A 60 -14.15 9.92 5.15
CA VAL A 60 -14.32 10.05 3.69
C VAL A 60 -12.98 9.88 2.96
N PHE A 61 -11.91 10.47 3.50
CA PHE A 61 -10.56 10.25 2.97
C PHE A 61 -10.17 8.77 3.03
N GLU A 62 -10.34 8.12 4.19
CA GLU A 62 -9.98 6.72 4.41
C GLU A 62 -10.70 5.79 3.43
N GLN A 63 -12.00 6.01 3.20
CA GLN A 63 -12.77 5.24 2.23
C GLN A 63 -12.18 5.31 0.82
N THR A 64 -11.69 6.48 0.41
CA THR A 64 -11.11 6.66 -0.92
C THR A 64 -9.71 6.01 -1.01
N PHE A 65 -8.90 6.11 0.05
CA PHE A 65 -7.58 5.47 0.12
C PHE A 65 -7.64 3.95 0.20
N GLN A 66 -8.73 3.38 0.76
CA GLN A 66 -8.94 1.92 0.79
C GLN A 66 -8.92 1.30 -0.62
N VAL A 67 -9.44 2.01 -1.62
CA VAL A 67 -9.44 1.54 -3.02
C VAL A 67 -8.01 1.31 -3.50
N THR A 68 -7.11 2.27 -3.26
CA THR A 68 -5.69 2.12 -3.61
C THR A 68 -5.02 1.01 -2.80
N GLY A 69 -5.42 0.81 -1.55
CA GLY A 69 -4.96 -0.31 -0.72
C GLY A 69 -5.26 -1.67 -1.38
N ILE A 70 -6.48 -1.85 -1.88
CA ILE A 70 -6.89 -3.07 -2.59
C ILE A 70 -6.09 -3.24 -3.89
N LEU A 71 -5.95 -2.19 -4.69
CA LEU A 71 -5.18 -2.23 -5.93
C LEU A 71 -3.70 -2.56 -5.68
N THR A 72 -3.12 -2.05 -4.58
CA THR A 72 -1.74 -2.35 -4.18
C THR A 72 -1.59 -3.82 -3.81
N LEU A 73 -2.56 -4.39 -3.07
CA LEU A 73 -2.57 -5.81 -2.76
C LEU A 73 -2.68 -6.67 -4.04
N LEU A 74 -3.55 -6.29 -4.98
CA LEU A 74 -3.68 -6.98 -6.26
C LEU A 74 -2.38 -6.91 -7.07
N ALA A 75 -1.71 -5.75 -7.11
CA ALA A 75 -0.42 -5.61 -7.78
C ALA A 75 0.65 -6.52 -7.16
N ALA A 76 0.70 -6.63 -5.83
CA ALA A 76 1.60 -7.55 -5.14
C ALA A 76 1.29 -9.02 -5.47
N ILE A 77 0.01 -9.41 -5.52
CA ILE A 77 -0.39 -10.77 -5.89
C ILE A 77 0.04 -11.08 -7.34
N LEU A 78 -0.27 -10.18 -8.28
CA LEU A 78 0.07 -10.35 -9.69
C LEU A 78 1.58 -10.41 -9.91
N GLY A 79 2.36 -9.56 -9.24
CA GLY A 79 3.82 -9.62 -9.27
C GLY A 79 4.37 -10.93 -8.75
N GLY A 80 3.76 -11.49 -7.69
CA GLY A 80 4.14 -12.77 -7.12
C GLY A 80 3.86 -13.94 -8.06
N ILE A 81 2.68 -13.96 -8.68
CA ILE A 81 2.31 -14.95 -9.71
C ILE A 81 3.30 -14.88 -10.88
N ALA A 82 3.60 -13.67 -11.36
CA ALA A 82 4.55 -13.48 -12.45
C ALA A 82 5.93 -14.04 -12.09
N LEU A 83 6.43 -13.78 -10.89
CA LEU A 83 7.72 -14.32 -10.44
C LEU A 83 7.74 -15.84 -10.38
N VAL A 84 6.66 -16.45 -9.85
CA VAL A 84 6.51 -17.90 -9.78
C VAL A 84 6.53 -18.53 -11.19
N VAL A 85 5.82 -17.92 -12.13
CA VAL A 85 5.80 -18.34 -13.54
C VAL A 85 7.20 -18.22 -14.16
N GLN A 86 7.95 -17.15 -13.86
CA GLN A 86 9.32 -16.99 -14.35
C GLN A 86 10.27 -18.05 -13.80
N ILE A 87 10.17 -18.38 -12.51
CA ILE A 87 10.97 -19.45 -11.89
C ILE A 87 10.67 -20.81 -12.56
N ALA A 88 9.39 -21.09 -12.82
CA ALA A 88 8.98 -22.31 -13.50
C ALA A 88 9.60 -22.41 -14.92
N GLN A 89 9.54 -21.32 -15.68
CA GLN A 89 10.14 -21.24 -17.02
C GLN A 89 11.67 -21.37 -16.96
N ALA A 90 12.33 -20.65 -16.05
CA ALA A 90 13.77 -20.71 -15.86
C ALA A 90 14.24 -22.14 -15.53
N THR A 91 13.50 -22.85 -14.69
CA THR A 91 13.84 -24.24 -14.33
C THR A 91 13.60 -25.21 -15.49
N ALA A 92 12.50 -25.03 -16.24
CA ALA A 92 12.18 -25.87 -17.40
C ALA A 92 13.20 -25.74 -18.53
N ASN A 93 13.68 -24.53 -18.79
CA ASN A 93 14.62 -24.23 -19.88
C ASN A 93 16.05 -24.75 -19.62
N ARG A 94 16.41 -25.03 -18.37
CA ARG A 94 17.77 -25.43 -17.97
C ARG A 94 18.01 -26.94 -17.94
N ARG A 95 17.15 -27.77 -18.55
CA ARG A 95 17.19 -29.25 -18.45
C ARG A 95 18.58 -29.85 -18.72
N LEU A 96 19.31 -29.31 -19.69
CA LEU A 96 20.66 -29.79 -20.04
C LEU A 96 21.70 -29.52 -18.94
N GLU A 97 21.60 -28.37 -18.27
CA GLU A 97 22.45 -28.02 -17.12
C GLU A 97 22.23 -29.02 -15.97
N TRP A 98 20.96 -29.36 -15.67
CA TRP A 98 20.62 -30.34 -14.64
C TRP A 98 21.19 -31.73 -14.93
N LEU A 99 21.13 -32.17 -16.19
CA LEU A 99 21.68 -33.46 -16.62
C LEU A 99 23.21 -33.49 -16.54
N ALA A 100 23.87 -32.40 -16.90
CA ALA A 100 25.32 -32.26 -16.79
C ALA A 100 25.79 -32.34 -15.33
N LEU A 101 25.13 -31.59 -14.42
CA LEU A 101 25.41 -31.63 -12.98
C LEU A 101 25.22 -33.03 -12.38
N ARG A 102 24.27 -33.80 -12.92
CA ARG A 102 24.02 -35.18 -12.49
C ARG A 102 25.12 -36.14 -12.91
N ARG A 103 25.68 -35.96 -14.12
CA ARG A 103 26.83 -36.73 -14.59
C ARG A 103 28.09 -36.43 -13.79
N LEU A 104 28.20 -35.22 -13.24
CA LEU A 104 29.26 -34.83 -12.29
C LEU A 104 29.07 -35.39 -10.87
N GLY A 105 28.00 -36.16 -10.62
CA GLY A 105 27.77 -36.83 -9.33
C GLY A 105 26.99 -35.99 -8.31
N THR A 106 26.39 -34.86 -8.71
CA THR A 106 25.60 -34.03 -7.78
C THR A 106 24.37 -34.78 -7.28
N SER A 107 24.20 -34.84 -5.96
CA SER A 107 23.02 -35.45 -5.34
C SER A 107 21.76 -34.64 -5.60
N TRP A 108 20.59 -35.28 -5.51
CA TRP A 108 19.28 -34.60 -5.61
C TRP A 108 19.10 -33.49 -4.58
N GLN A 109 19.67 -33.66 -3.39
CA GLN A 109 19.64 -32.63 -2.35
C GLN A 109 20.53 -31.44 -2.71
N GLY A 110 21.69 -31.69 -3.35
CA GLY A 110 22.56 -30.63 -3.86
C GLY A 110 21.85 -29.79 -4.94
N MET A 111 21.16 -30.46 -5.87
CA MET A 111 20.34 -29.80 -6.89
C MET A 111 19.23 -28.94 -6.26
N ALA A 112 18.48 -29.47 -5.30
CA ALA A 112 17.42 -28.73 -4.63
C ALA A 112 17.94 -27.49 -3.88
N ARG A 113 19.12 -27.57 -3.26
CA ARG A 113 19.76 -26.41 -2.59
C ARG A 113 20.17 -25.33 -3.58
N LEU A 114 20.68 -25.72 -4.75
CA LEU A 114 21.03 -24.76 -5.81
C LEU A 114 19.79 -23.99 -6.31
N VAL A 115 18.67 -24.68 -6.54
CA VAL A 115 17.40 -24.02 -6.88
C VAL A 115 16.94 -23.08 -5.78
N ALA A 116 16.95 -23.55 -4.54
CA ALA A 116 16.51 -22.77 -3.40
C ALA A 116 17.33 -21.47 -3.28
N ALA A 117 18.65 -21.53 -3.55
CA ALA A 117 19.53 -20.38 -3.56
C ALA A 117 19.23 -19.42 -4.73
N ASP A 118 19.03 -19.93 -5.95
CA ASP A 118 18.71 -19.11 -7.13
C ASP A 118 17.37 -18.37 -6.97
N VAL A 119 16.35 -19.09 -6.48
CA VAL A 119 15.03 -18.52 -6.15
C VAL A 119 15.16 -17.49 -5.03
N PHE A 120 15.93 -17.77 -3.98
CA PHE A 120 16.15 -16.83 -2.89
C PHE A 120 16.80 -15.53 -3.39
N LEU A 121 17.87 -15.63 -4.17
CA LEU A 121 18.58 -14.48 -4.71
C LEU A 121 17.68 -13.64 -5.62
N SER A 122 16.88 -14.29 -6.47
CA SER A 122 15.91 -13.62 -7.35
C SER A 122 14.85 -12.85 -6.56
N ILE A 123 14.28 -13.46 -5.52
CA ILE A 123 13.31 -12.81 -4.63
C ILE A 123 13.95 -11.68 -3.85
N ALA A 124 15.14 -11.89 -3.27
CA ALA A 124 15.85 -10.88 -2.50
C ALA A 124 16.16 -9.65 -3.35
N ALA A 125 16.66 -9.83 -4.58
CA ALA A 125 16.92 -8.75 -5.51
C ALA A 125 15.62 -7.99 -5.86
N GLY A 126 14.53 -8.73 -6.15
CA GLY A 126 13.22 -8.14 -6.42
C GLY A 126 12.67 -7.33 -5.26
N LEU A 127 12.79 -7.82 -4.02
CA LEU A 127 12.35 -7.12 -2.82
C LEU A 127 13.19 -5.87 -2.52
N VAL A 128 14.51 -5.93 -2.70
CA VAL A 128 15.39 -4.77 -2.53
C VAL A 128 15.04 -3.68 -3.53
N MET A 129 14.93 -4.02 -4.81
CA MET A 129 14.57 -3.07 -5.86
C MET A 129 13.15 -2.53 -5.69
N GLY A 130 12.19 -3.40 -5.34
CA GLY A 130 10.80 -3.00 -5.08
C GLY A 130 10.68 -2.03 -3.91
N ASN A 131 11.38 -2.28 -2.80
CA ASN A 131 11.40 -1.38 -1.65
C ASN A 131 12.06 -0.04 -1.99
N LEU A 132 13.17 -0.05 -2.74
CA LEU A 132 13.83 1.17 -3.19
C LEU A 132 12.91 2.02 -4.07
N CYS A 133 12.28 1.40 -5.08
CA CYS A 133 11.33 2.09 -5.95
C CYS A 133 10.11 2.62 -5.18
N GLY A 134 9.56 1.84 -4.26
CA GLY A 134 8.44 2.27 -3.42
C GLY A 134 8.80 3.44 -2.52
N TRP A 135 10.00 3.45 -1.94
CA TRP A 135 10.50 4.57 -1.16
C TRP A 135 10.68 5.84 -2.01
N LEU A 136 11.27 5.72 -3.20
CA LEU A 136 11.44 6.83 -4.13
C LEU A 136 10.08 7.40 -4.58
N LEU A 137 9.11 6.53 -4.89
CA LEU A 137 7.77 6.96 -5.28
C LEU A 137 7.05 7.66 -4.11
N GLY A 138 7.20 7.15 -2.89
CA GLY A 138 6.67 7.79 -1.69
C GLY A 138 7.31 9.17 -1.45
N TRP A 139 8.62 9.29 -1.65
CA TRP A 139 9.33 10.57 -1.51
C TRP A 139 8.83 11.58 -2.53
N LEU A 140 8.72 11.17 -3.80
CA LEU A 140 8.16 11.97 -4.88
C LEU A 140 6.74 12.44 -4.56
N LEU A 141 5.91 11.55 -4.02
CA LEU A 141 4.52 11.85 -3.67
C LEU A 141 4.44 12.90 -2.56
N VAL A 142 5.27 12.78 -1.52
CA VAL A 142 5.24 13.67 -0.35
C VAL A 142 5.87 15.04 -0.64
N ASP A 143 7.03 15.06 -1.27
CA ASP A 143 7.82 16.30 -1.40
C ASP A 143 7.38 17.15 -2.60
N ILE A 144 7.02 16.48 -3.71
CA ILE A 144 6.65 17.17 -4.95
C ILE A 144 5.13 17.24 -5.11
N ILE A 145 4.47 16.07 -5.20
CA ILE A 145 3.05 16.01 -5.60
C ILE A 145 2.16 16.60 -4.51
N ASN A 146 2.34 16.21 -3.24
CA ASN A 146 1.52 16.70 -2.13
C ASN A 146 1.70 18.21 -1.92
N ARG A 147 2.93 18.71 -2.07
CA ARG A 147 3.23 20.15 -1.95
C ARG A 147 2.54 20.97 -3.03
N GLN A 148 2.46 20.45 -4.26
CA GLN A 148 1.73 21.10 -5.36
C GLN A 148 0.21 21.04 -5.17
N ALA A 149 -0.32 19.90 -4.71
CA ALA A 149 -1.76 19.71 -4.55
C ALA A 149 -2.35 20.51 -3.37
N PHE A 150 -1.62 20.60 -2.25
CA PHE A 150 -2.15 21.13 -1.00
C PHE A 150 -1.37 22.32 -0.42
N GLY A 151 -0.16 22.59 -0.88
CA GLY A 151 0.67 23.71 -0.39
C GLY A 151 1.45 23.43 0.91
N TRP A 152 1.39 22.20 1.43
CA TRP A 152 2.10 21.79 2.65
C TRP A 152 2.65 20.35 2.49
N THR A 153 3.58 19.95 3.37
CA THR A 153 4.23 18.63 3.35
C THR A 153 3.82 17.80 4.56
N ILE A 154 3.68 16.49 4.37
CA ILE A 154 3.42 15.52 5.44
C ILE A 154 4.76 14.91 5.88
N LEU A 155 4.89 14.51 7.16
CA LEU A 155 6.06 13.74 7.59
C LEU A 155 6.11 12.40 6.85
N MET A 156 7.24 12.14 6.20
CA MET A 156 7.54 10.83 5.66
C MET A 156 7.69 9.83 6.83
N GLY A 157 7.18 8.61 6.68
CA GLY A 157 6.95 7.68 7.78
C GLY A 157 8.14 7.45 8.74
N GLY A 158 7.83 7.08 9.99
CA GLY A 158 8.83 6.86 11.05
C GLY A 158 9.43 5.45 11.14
N PRO A 159 10.17 5.13 12.21
CA PRO A 159 10.80 3.82 12.41
C PRO A 159 9.80 2.65 12.37
N GLN A 160 8.57 2.88 12.84
CA GLN A 160 7.51 1.87 12.84
C GLN A 160 7.04 1.51 11.44
N SER A 161 7.02 2.45 10.48
CA SER A 161 6.66 2.12 9.09
C SER A 161 7.74 1.31 8.42
N ALA A 162 9.02 1.61 8.67
CA ALA A 162 10.13 0.80 8.16
C ALA A 162 10.03 -0.64 8.67
N ALA A 163 9.76 -0.83 9.98
CA ALA A 163 9.57 -2.16 10.55
C ALA A 163 8.40 -2.94 9.90
N LYS A 164 7.27 -2.28 9.64
CA LYS A 164 6.12 -2.91 8.95
C LYS A 164 6.45 -3.31 7.51
N ILE A 165 7.18 -2.46 6.78
CA ILE A 165 7.61 -2.75 5.39
C ILE A 165 8.58 -3.93 5.37
N THR A 166 9.56 -3.97 6.28
CA THR A 166 10.48 -5.10 6.39
C THR A 166 9.75 -6.38 6.78
N ALA A 167 8.84 -6.34 7.76
CA ALA A 167 8.04 -7.49 8.15
C ALA A 167 7.19 -8.04 6.99
N PHE A 168 6.54 -7.14 6.23
CA PHE A 168 5.78 -7.53 5.05
C PHE A 168 6.67 -8.14 3.96
N SER A 169 7.84 -7.54 3.70
CA SER A 169 8.80 -8.04 2.70
C SER A 169 9.30 -9.44 3.04
N VAL A 170 9.62 -9.68 4.32
CA VAL A 170 10.05 -11.00 4.81
C VAL A 170 8.92 -12.02 4.71
N PHE A 171 7.70 -11.66 5.14
CA PHE A 171 6.54 -12.54 5.05
C PHE A 171 6.23 -12.93 3.60
N TYR A 172 6.10 -11.93 2.72
CA TYR A 172 5.81 -12.12 1.31
C TYR A 172 6.93 -12.89 0.59
N GLY A 173 8.19 -12.54 0.86
CA GLY A 173 9.36 -13.23 0.32
C GLY A 173 9.44 -14.70 0.75
N SER A 174 9.10 -15.01 2.01
CA SER A 174 9.09 -16.38 2.52
C SER A 174 8.04 -17.24 1.84
N ILE A 175 6.85 -16.67 1.58
CA ILE A 175 5.78 -17.34 0.82
C ILE A 175 6.26 -17.65 -0.60
N LEU A 176 6.79 -16.65 -1.30
CA LEU A 176 7.28 -16.83 -2.66
C LEU A 176 8.43 -17.83 -2.75
N TRP A 177 9.33 -17.82 -1.76
CA TRP A 177 10.45 -18.76 -1.70
C TRP A 177 9.97 -20.19 -1.51
N GLY A 178 9.00 -20.41 -0.61
CA GLY A 178 8.35 -21.70 -0.41
C GLY A 178 7.65 -22.20 -1.69
N CYS A 179 6.88 -21.34 -2.36
CA CYS A 179 6.24 -21.67 -3.64
C CYS A 179 7.27 -21.98 -4.74
N GLY A 180 8.34 -21.19 -4.84
CA GLY A 180 9.40 -21.38 -5.83
C GLY A 180 10.17 -22.68 -5.64
N ILE A 181 10.51 -23.05 -4.40
CA ILE A 181 11.11 -24.36 -4.09
C ILE A 181 10.16 -25.50 -4.45
N MET A 182 8.89 -25.39 -4.09
CA MET A 182 7.90 -26.42 -4.38
C MET A 182 7.79 -26.68 -5.90
N ILE A 183 7.75 -25.63 -6.70
CA ILE A 183 7.68 -25.72 -8.16
C ILE A 183 8.99 -26.20 -8.77
N GLY A 184 10.12 -25.69 -8.30
CA GLY A 184 11.44 -26.16 -8.72
C GLY A 184 11.62 -27.65 -8.43
N TRP A 185 11.14 -28.12 -7.28
CA TRP A 185 11.18 -29.54 -6.95
C TRP A 185 10.22 -30.38 -7.79
N TRP A 186 8.99 -29.90 -8.02
CA TRP A 186 7.99 -30.59 -8.84
C TRP A 186 8.46 -30.77 -10.29
N THR A 187 9.07 -29.74 -10.88
CA THR A 187 9.60 -29.77 -12.24
C THR A 187 10.80 -30.71 -12.39
N MET A 188 11.58 -30.93 -11.32
CA MET A 188 12.73 -31.85 -11.31
C MET A 188 12.36 -33.31 -11.09
N ARG A 189 11.16 -33.60 -10.60
CA ARG A 189 10.76 -34.98 -10.31
C ARG A 189 10.83 -35.81 -11.60
N PRO A 190 11.54 -36.95 -11.60
CA PRO A 190 11.77 -37.77 -12.80
C PRO A 190 10.47 -38.36 -13.41
N GLY A 191 9.35 -38.31 -12.70
CA GLY A 191 8.01 -38.69 -13.20
C GLY A 191 7.30 -37.61 -14.02
N ALA A 192 7.80 -36.36 -14.06
CA ALA A 192 7.30 -35.33 -14.95
C ALA A 192 7.75 -35.64 -16.39
N ARG A 193 7.04 -36.58 -17.03
CA ARG A 193 7.21 -36.94 -18.44
C ARG A 193 6.76 -35.75 -19.30
N TRP A 194 7.64 -34.77 -19.48
CA TRP A 194 7.47 -33.78 -20.53
C TRP A 194 7.74 -34.49 -21.86
N ASN A 195 6.65 -34.87 -22.52
CA ASN A 195 6.65 -35.44 -23.87
C ASN A 195 7.08 -34.33 -24.83
N VAL A 196 8.39 -34.11 -24.92
CA VAL A 196 8.98 -33.23 -25.93
C VAL A 196 8.87 -33.99 -27.25
N ARG A 197 7.77 -33.74 -27.96
CA ARG A 197 7.60 -34.13 -29.36
C ARG A 197 8.67 -33.35 -30.12
N ARG A 198 9.66 -34.07 -30.65
CA ARG A 198 10.66 -33.49 -31.56
C ARG A 198 9.94 -33.22 -32.87
N GLU A 199 9.84 -31.95 -33.24
CA GLU A 199 9.61 -31.52 -34.62
C GLU A 199 10.96 -31.08 -35.18
#